data_AF-A0A9E1ZYU8-F1
#
_entry.id   AF-A0A9E1ZYU8-F1
#
_cell.length_a   1.000
_cell.length_b   1.000
_cell.length_c   1.000
_cell.angle_alpha   90.00
_cell.angle_beta   90.00
_cell.angle_gamma   90.00
#
_symmetry.space_group_name_H-M   'P 1'
#
loop_
_entity.id
_entity.type
_entity.pdbx_description
1 polymer ?
#
loop_
_entity_poly.entity_id
_entity_poly.type
_entity_poly.pdbx_seq_one_letter_code
_entity_poly.pdbx_strand_id
1 'polypeptide(L)'
;IVIALGKVPFTEKDWIGVTRMQVDPQGVGVRADAQWKTFKDLASWIKANPGKLRWTGAHSVGMDPYTVDLLLKSANIKKSDIKYVPSRKANKMKAMLLGNHIDAAILNPGEIIDQVEAGKLHMLGIAHNKRLKSYPTWPTFQEGGHNVQAAIWRGVLAKKGTPKAIIDKLHGALKKILKDPEYVAYASKKNILDGYLGGPKVFDAFFNKQVQDLKKHFAK
;
A
#
# COMPACT_ATOMS: atom_id res chain seq x y z
N ILE A 1 11.53 -0.44 -3.25
CA ILE A 1 11.49 -0.61 -4.73
C ILE A 1 12.74 -0.07 -5.40
N VAL A 2 13.10 1.21 -5.26
CA VAL A 2 14.30 1.77 -5.94
C VAL A 2 15.62 1.06 -5.59
N ILE A 3 15.80 0.64 -4.32
CA ILE A 3 16.91 -0.22 -3.88
C ILE A 3 16.89 -1.56 -4.62
N ALA A 4 15.72 -2.20 -4.70
CA ALA A 4 15.56 -3.48 -5.38
C ALA A 4 15.83 -3.39 -6.89
N LEU A 5 15.55 -2.25 -7.51
CA LEU A 5 15.83 -1.98 -8.92
C LEU A 5 17.28 -1.54 -9.18
N GLY A 6 18.13 -1.42 -8.16
CA GLY A 6 19.52 -0.96 -8.32
C GLY A 6 19.64 0.49 -8.81
N LYS A 7 18.61 1.33 -8.61
CA LYS A 7 18.59 2.72 -9.10
C LYS A 7 19.19 3.73 -8.12
N VAL A 8 19.91 3.26 -7.12
CA VAL A 8 20.54 4.05 -6.06
C VAL A 8 21.92 3.46 -5.73
N PRO A 9 22.90 4.24 -5.26
CA PRO A 9 24.27 3.79 -5.02
C PRO A 9 24.44 3.03 -3.69
N PHE A 10 23.35 2.52 -3.11
CA PHE A 10 23.34 1.80 -1.84
C PHE A 10 22.33 0.65 -1.88
N THR A 11 22.52 -0.32 -1.00
CA THR A 11 21.72 -1.53 -0.87
C THR A 11 20.98 -1.55 0.46
N GLU A 12 20.12 -2.55 0.66
CA GLU A 12 19.49 -2.83 1.95
C GLU A 12 20.50 -3.09 3.07
N LYS A 13 21.71 -3.57 2.73
CA LYS A 13 22.78 -3.93 3.67
C LYS A 13 23.52 -2.73 4.26
N ASP A 14 23.28 -1.52 3.74
CA ASP A 14 23.91 -0.28 4.21
C ASP A 14 23.13 0.38 5.36
N TRP A 15 22.04 -0.24 5.78
CA TRP A 15 21.11 0.28 6.76
C TRP A 15 20.93 -0.68 7.94
N ILE A 16 20.54 -0.10 9.08
CA ILE A 16 20.06 -0.81 10.26
C ILE A 16 18.63 -0.32 10.50
N GLY A 17 17.67 -1.25 10.52
CA GLY A 17 16.31 -0.94 10.94
C GLY A 17 16.26 -0.43 12.39
N VAL A 18 15.60 0.70 12.64
CA VAL A 18 15.29 1.16 14.02
C VAL A 18 13.92 0.64 14.43
N THR A 19 12.86 1.08 13.74
CA THR A 19 11.51 0.53 13.85
C THR A 19 10.62 1.00 12.70
N ARG A 20 9.58 0.23 12.39
CA ARG A 20 8.46 0.66 11.56
C ARG A 20 7.44 1.36 12.45
N MET A 21 6.84 2.43 11.96
CA MET A 21 5.90 3.26 12.71
C MET A 21 4.48 3.19 12.15
N GLN A 22 4.36 3.13 10.83
CA GLN A 22 3.07 3.25 10.15
C GLN A 22 2.95 2.21 9.05
N VAL A 23 1.71 1.80 8.78
CA VAL A 23 1.37 0.91 7.67
C VAL A 23 0.06 1.35 7.04
N ASP A 24 0.07 1.56 5.73
CA ASP A 24 -1.08 1.96 4.94
C ASP A 24 -1.33 0.84 3.91
N PRO A 25 -2.18 -0.14 4.20
CA PRO A 25 -2.53 -1.18 3.24
C PRO A 25 -3.22 -0.54 2.04
N GLN A 26 -2.80 -0.98 0.86
CA GLN A 26 -3.35 -0.46 -0.39
C GLN A 26 -4.61 -1.23 -0.74
N GLY A 27 -5.61 -0.52 -1.25
CA GLY A 27 -6.87 -1.10 -1.71
C GLY A 27 -7.23 -0.68 -3.12
N VAL A 28 -8.36 -1.18 -3.62
CA VAL A 28 -8.92 -0.80 -4.91
C VAL A 28 -10.17 0.04 -4.70
N GLY A 29 -10.05 1.34 -4.95
CA GLY A 29 -11.16 2.27 -4.94
C GLY A 29 -11.81 2.41 -6.32
N VAL A 30 -13.13 2.48 -6.34
CA VAL A 30 -13.96 2.73 -7.52
C VAL A 30 -15.03 3.78 -7.20
N ARG A 31 -15.78 4.24 -8.20
CA ARG A 31 -17.01 5.03 -7.95
C ARG A 31 -18.08 4.18 -7.26
N ALA A 32 -18.90 4.79 -6.42
CA ALA A 32 -19.97 4.08 -5.71
C ALA A 32 -21.01 3.44 -6.65
N ASP A 33 -21.26 4.07 -7.80
CA ASP A 33 -22.15 3.60 -8.85
C ASP A 33 -21.49 2.64 -9.85
N ALA A 34 -20.23 2.25 -9.63
CA ALA A 34 -19.60 1.21 -10.43
C ALA A 34 -20.36 -0.12 -10.30
N GLN A 35 -20.36 -0.89 -11.39
CA GLN A 35 -20.97 -2.23 -11.47
C GLN A 35 -20.29 -3.27 -10.58
N TRP A 36 -19.07 -3.00 -10.11
CA TRP A 36 -18.28 -3.92 -9.28
C TRP A 36 -18.50 -3.60 -7.81
N LYS A 37 -18.84 -4.61 -7.00
CA LYS A 37 -18.97 -4.49 -5.54
C LYS A 37 -17.81 -5.13 -4.79
N THR A 38 -17.16 -6.10 -5.44
CA THR A 38 -15.98 -6.80 -4.94
C THR A 38 -14.84 -6.78 -5.96
N PHE A 39 -13.62 -7.10 -5.51
CA PHE A 39 -12.50 -7.30 -6.44
C PHE A 39 -12.72 -8.50 -7.38
N LYS A 40 -13.47 -9.52 -6.96
CA LYS A 40 -13.83 -10.66 -7.81
C LYS A 40 -14.69 -10.23 -8.99
N ASP A 41 -15.63 -9.31 -8.78
CA ASP A 41 -16.47 -8.76 -9.86
C ASP A 41 -15.61 -8.00 -10.86
N LEU A 42 -14.71 -7.14 -10.36
CA LEU A 42 -13.77 -6.39 -11.19
C LEU A 42 -12.87 -7.33 -12.00
N ALA A 43 -12.29 -8.35 -11.35
CA ALA A 43 -11.41 -9.32 -12.00
C ALA A 43 -12.14 -10.11 -13.10
N SER A 44 -13.37 -10.54 -12.83
CA SER A 44 -14.22 -11.23 -13.83
C SER A 44 -14.54 -10.31 -15.00
N TRP A 45 -14.86 -9.05 -14.73
CA TRP A 45 -15.15 -8.07 -15.76
C TRP A 45 -13.93 -7.76 -16.64
N ILE A 46 -12.73 -7.61 -16.04
CA ILE A 46 -11.48 -7.41 -16.79
C ILE A 46 -11.25 -8.58 -17.77
N LYS A 47 -11.42 -9.82 -17.31
CA LYS A 47 -11.26 -11.01 -18.17
C LYS A 47 -12.23 -11.03 -19.36
N ALA A 48 -13.47 -10.59 -19.13
CA ALA A 48 -14.48 -10.47 -20.19
C ALA A 48 -14.27 -9.24 -21.09
N ASN A 49 -13.49 -8.25 -20.64
CA ASN A 49 -13.32 -6.96 -21.31
C ASN A 49 -11.84 -6.52 -21.37
N PRO A 50 -10.96 -7.32 -21.98
CA PRO A 50 -9.53 -7.02 -22.00
C PRO A 50 -9.26 -5.67 -22.68
N GLY A 51 -8.38 -4.88 -22.07
CA GLY A 51 -7.95 -3.57 -22.56
C GLY A 51 -8.94 -2.42 -22.30
N LYS A 52 -10.09 -2.68 -21.65
CA LYS A 52 -11.09 -1.63 -21.38
C LYS A 52 -10.90 -0.93 -20.04
N LEU A 53 -10.46 -1.62 -18.99
CA LEU A 53 -10.31 -1.02 -17.66
C LEU A 53 -9.18 0.01 -17.62
N ARG A 54 -9.49 1.24 -17.23
CA ARG A 54 -8.52 2.30 -16.92
C ARG A 54 -8.22 2.27 -15.42
N TRP A 55 -7.03 1.84 -15.05
CA TRP A 55 -6.62 1.74 -13.64
C TRP A 55 -5.50 2.74 -13.35
N THR A 56 -5.62 3.53 -12.28
CA THR A 56 -4.57 4.47 -11.86
C THR A 56 -3.87 4.08 -10.56
N GLY A 57 -2.68 4.64 -10.41
CA GLY A 57 -1.92 4.80 -9.18
C GLY A 57 -1.16 6.12 -9.23
N ALA A 58 -0.52 6.52 -8.13
CA ALA A 58 0.24 7.78 -8.09
C ALA A 58 1.51 7.71 -8.94
N HIS A 59 2.11 6.53 -9.09
CA HIS A 59 3.43 6.36 -9.70
C HIS A 59 3.42 5.42 -10.91
N SER A 60 4.32 5.65 -11.86
CA SER A 60 4.62 4.71 -12.96
C SER A 60 5.49 3.54 -12.49
N VAL A 61 6.33 3.77 -11.47
CA VAL A 61 7.14 2.77 -10.77
C VAL A 61 7.00 3.03 -9.28
N GLY A 62 6.58 2.04 -8.51
CA GLY A 62 6.30 2.23 -7.08
C GLY A 62 5.36 1.16 -6.54
N MET A 63 4.85 1.41 -5.33
CA MET A 63 3.96 0.48 -4.64
C MET A 63 2.64 0.30 -5.38
N ASP A 64 2.05 1.37 -5.92
CA ASP A 64 0.75 1.28 -6.62
C ASP A 64 0.78 0.35 -7.84
N PRO A 65 1.68 0.53 -8.84
CA PRO A 65 1.75 -0.40 -9.96
C PRO A 65 2.21 -1.81 -9.55
N TYR A 66 2.97 -1.95 -8.46
CA TYR A 66 3.33 -3.25 -7.89
C TYR A 66 2.09 -3.96 -7.31
N THR A 67 1.22 -3.24 -6.59
CA THR A 67 -0.03 -3.77 -6.06
C THR A 67 -0.99 -4.18 -7.17
N VAL A 68 -1.10 -3.37 -8.23
CA VAL A 68 -1.85 -3.77 -9.44
C VAL A 68 -1.31 -5.08 -10.00
N ASP A 69 0.01 -5.20 -10.16
CA ASP A 69 0.60 -6.42 -10.71
C ASP A 69 0.37 -7.66 -9.83
N LEU A 70 0.47 -7.53 -8.51
CA LEU A 70 0.12 -8.62 -7.58
C LEU A 70 -1.35 -9.03 -7.69
N LEU A 71 -2.26 -8.06 -7.79
CA LEU A 71 -3.69 -8.31 -7.96
C LEU A 71 -3.99 -9.04 -9.27
N LEU A 72 -3.43 -8.56 -10.39
CA LEU A 72 -3.59 -9.19 -11.70
C LEU A 72 -3.04 -10.62 -11.70
N LYS A 73 -1.83 -10.84 -11.15
CA LYS A 73 -1.24 -12.19 -11.01
C LYS A 73 -2.12 -13.10 -10.16
N SER A 74 -2.63 -12.62 -9.03
CA SER A 74 -3.51 -13.40 -8.15
C SER A 74 -4.84 -13.78 -8.82
N ALA A 75 -5.26 -13.02 -9.84
CA ALA A 75 -6.47 -13.27 -10.60
C ALA A 75 -6.22 -13.98 -11.95
N ASN A 76 -4.96 -14.32 -12.28
CA ASN A 76 -4.55 -14.83 -13.58
C ASN A 76 -4.98 -13.91 -14.75
N ILE A 77 -4.71 -12.61 -14.62
CA ILE A 77 -4.99 -11.57 -15.61
C ILE A 77 -3.66 -11.02 -16.14
N LYS A 78 -3.55 -10.78 -17.44
CA LYS A 78 -2.34 -10.22 -18.04
C LYS A 78 -2.33 -8.71 -17.84
N LYS A 79 -1.14 -8.12 -17.67
CA LYS A 79 -0.99 -6.66 -17.60
C LYS A 79 -1.51 -5.93 -18.85
N SER A 80 -1.49 -6.58 -20.01
CA SER A 80 -2.07 -6.07 -21.26
C SER A 80 -3.59 -5.96 -21.25
N ASP A 81 -4.28 -6.63 -20.33
CA ASP A 81 -5.74 -6.66 -20.25
C ASP A 81 -6.30 -5.40 -19.56
N ILE A 82 -5.42 -4.50 -19.10
CA ILE A 82 -5.80 -3.22 -18.50
C ILE A 82 -5.00 -2.07 -19.11
N LYS A 83 -5.53 -0.86 -18.99
CA LYS A 83 -4.84 0.39 -19.29
C LYS A 83 -4.41 1.04 -17.98
N TYR A 84 -3.15 0.86 -17.60
CA TYR A 84 -2.60 1.53 -16.43
C TYR A 84 -2.21 2.98 -16.76
N VAL A 85 -2.83 3.94 -16.08
CA VAL A 85 -2.62 5.38 -16.32
C VAL A 85 -2.09 6.02 -15.03
N PRO A 86 -0.79 6.27 -14.88
CA PRO A 86 -0.24 6.92 -13.70
C PRO A 86 -0.79 8.36 -13.57
N SER A 87 -1.38 8.68 -12.42
CA SER A 87 -1.87 10.04 -12.15
C SER A 87 -0.75 11.05 -11.89
N ARG A 88 0.47 10.56 -11.64
CA ARG A 88 1.68 11.30 -11.24
C ARG A 88 1.61 11.98 -9.86
N LYS A 89 0.42 12.09 -9.26
CA LYS A 89 0.20 12.64 -7.91
C LYS A 89 -1.00 11.96 -7.24
N ALA A 90 -0.81 11.48 -6.01
CA ALA A 90 -1.86 10.75 -5.29
C ALA A 90 -3.16 11.56 -5.11
N ASN A 91 -3.06 12.86 -4.86
CA ASN A 91 -4.22 13.74 -4.68
C ASN A 91 -5.13 13.87 -5.92
N LYS A 92 -4.64 13.55 -7.12
CA LYS A 92 -5.44 13.59 -8.35
C LYS A 92 -6.32 12.36 -8.54
N MET A 93 -5.98 11.23 -7.93
CA MET A 93 -6.65 9.95 -8.19
C MET A 93 -8.14 9.98 -7.85
N LYS A 94 -8.51 10.61 -6.72
CA LYS A 94 -9.91 10.81 -6.34
C LYS A 94 -10.69 11.61 -7.37
N ALA A 95 -10.15 12.76 -7.78
CA ALA A 95 -10.78 13.60 -8.80
C ALA A 95 -10.94 12.87 -10.14
N MET A 96 -9.95 12.05 -10.52
CA MET A 96 -10.04 11.23 -11.74
C MET A 96 -11.12 10.15 -11.66
N LEU A 97 -11.32 9.50 -10.51
CA LEU A 97 -12.45 8.59 -10.28
C LEU A 97 -13.78 9.33 -10.40
N LEU A 98 -13.94 10.42 -9.64
CA LEU A 98 -15.19 11.19 -9.59
C LEU A 98 -15.56 11.77 -10.96
N GLY A 99 -14.57 12.26 -11.71
CA GLY A 99 -14.71 12.77 -13.07
C GLY A 99 -14.82 11.70 -14.17
N ASN A 100 -14.86 10.41 -13.82
CA ASN A 100 -14.95 9.29 -14.76
C ASN A 100 -13.79 9.20 -15.77
N HIS A 101 -12.62 9.74 -15.45
CA HIS A 101 -11.43 9.67 -16.29
C HIS A 101 -10.69 8.33 -16.14
N ILE A 102 -10.91 7.65 -15.02
CA ILE A 102 -10.43 6.29 -14.72
C ILE A 102 -11.50 5.51 -13.97
N ASP A 103 -11.42 4.19 -14.05
CA ASP A 103 -12.45 3.27 -13.54
C ASP A 103 -12.12 2.74 -12.15
N ALA A 104 -10.83 2.51 -11.89
CA ALA A 104 -10.31 2.01 -10.62
C ALA A 104 -9.00 2.73 -10.23
N ALA A 105 -8.78 2.91 -8.94
CA ALA A 105 -7.54 3.48 -8.39
C ALA A 105 -6.99 2.61 -7.27
N ILE A 106 -5.66 2.50 -7.20
CA ILE A 106 -5.01 2.06 -5.97
C ILE A 106 -5.02 3.23 -4.97
N LEU A 107 -5.70 3.04 -3.84
CA LEU A 107 -5.87 4.05 -2.80
C LEU A 107 -5.69 3.43 -1.42
N ASN A 108 -5.25 4.24 -0.46
CA ASN A 108 -5.15 3.85 0.95
C ASN A 108 -6.39 4.36 1.72
N PRO A 109 -6.71 3.79 2.90
CA PRO A 109 -7.87 4.20 3.70
C PRO A 109 -7.97 5.71 3.94
N GLY A 110 -6.89 6.34 4.41
CA GLY A 110 -6.88 7.78 4.67
C GLY A 110 -6.98 8.67 3.44
N GLU A 111 -6.80 8.12 2.23
CA GLU A 111 -6.94 8.88 1.00
C GLU A 111 -8.40 8.94 0.54
N ILE A 112 -9.16 7.86 0.74
CA ILE A 112 -10.48 7.67 0.12
C ILE A 112 -11.66 7.85 1.08
N ILE A 113 -11.45 7.71 2.40
CA ILE A 113 -12.55 7.55 3.35
C ILE A 113 -13.62 8.64 3.28
N ASP A 114 -13.24 9.93 3.24
CA ASP A 114 -14.21 11.02 3.19
C ASP A 114 -15.17 10.90 2.00
N GLN A 115 -14.70 10.33 0.88
CA GLN A 115 -15.52 10.10 -0.31
C GLN A 115 -16.37 8.83 -0.24
N VAL A 116 -15.92 7.83 0.53
CA VAL A 116 -16.72 6.64 0.83
C VAL A 116 -17.87 7.02 1.77
N GLU A 117 -17.60 7.80 2.81
CA GLU A 117 -18.62 8.32 3.74
C GLU A 117 -19.62 9.23 3.03
N ALA A 118 -19.16 10.03 2.06
CA ALA A 118 -20.04 10.83 1.20
C ALA A 118 -20.82 10.03 0.15
N GLY A 119 -20.68 8.69 0.12
CA GLY A 119 -21.37 7.81 -0.84
C GLY A 119 -20.93 8.00 -2.30
N LYS A 120 -19.75 8.59 -2.53
CA LYS A 120 -19.25 8.88 -3.89
C LYS A 120 -18.30 7.81 -4.41
N LEU A 121 -17.48 7.23 -3.53
CA LEU A 121 -16.54 6.17 -3.86
C LEU A 121 -16.81 4.91 -3.03
N HIS A 122 -16.27 3.78 -3.47
CA HIS A 122 -16.38 2.48 -2.80
C HIS A 122 -15.03 1.76 -2.80
N MET A 123 -14.73 1.02 -1.74
CA MET A 123 -13.52 0.20 -1.61
C MET A 123 -13.84 -1.27 -1.88
N LEU A 124 -13.30 -1.84 -2.96
CA LEU A 124 -13.52 -3.24 -3.33
C LEU A 124 -12.75 -4.24 -2.46
N GLY A 125 -11.74 -3.77 -1.76
CA GLY A 125 -10.97 -4.53 -0.78
C GLY A 125 -9.61 -3.90 -0.49
N ILE A 126 -8.92 -4.47 0.49
CA ILE A 126 -7.58 -4.04 0.93
C ILE A 126 -6.57 -5.18 0.95
N ALA A 127 -5.31 -4.87 0.63
CA ALA A 127 -4.19 -5.81 0.60
C ALA A 127 -3.56 -5.97 1.99
N HIS A 128 -4.37 -6.49 2.91
CA HIS A 128 -4.03 -6.68 4.31
C HIS A 128 -4.47 -8.07 4.79
N ASN A 129 -3.85 -8.59 5.86
CA ASN A 129 -4.15 -9.92 6.40
C ASN A 129 -5.46 -9.99 7.20
N LYS A 130 -6.00 -8.84 7.59
CA LYS A 130 -7.25 -8.71 8.34
C LYS A 130 -7.95 -7.40 7.98
N ARG A 131 -9.26 -7.36 8.16
CA ARG A 131 -10.02 -6.11 8.03
C ARG A 131 -9.51 -5.06 9.01
N LEU A 132 -9.66 -3.80 8.64
CA LEU A 132 -9.29 -2.68 9.50
C LEU A 132 -10.36 -2.51 10.58
N LYS A 133 -9.96 -2.32 11.82
CA LYS A 133 -10.92 -2.04 12.92
C LYS A 133 -11.75 -0.79 12.65
N SER A 134 -11.13 0.23 12.04
CA SER A 134 -11.79 1.47 11.64
C SER A 134 -12.74 1.30 10.45
N TYR A 135 -12.54 0.26 9.62
CA TYR A 135 -13.31 0.01 8.41
C TYR A 135 -13.67 -1.49 8.29
N PRO A 136 -14.51 -2.00 9.20
CA PRO A 136 -14.78 -3.44 9.30
C PRO A 136 -15.61 -3.99 8.13
N THR A 137 -16.23 -3.10 7.34
CA THR A 137 -17.00 -3.45 6.15
C THR A 137 -16.13 -3.66 4.91
N TRP A 138 -14.88 -3.19 4.91
CA TRP A 138 -13.99 -3.37 3.77
C TRP A 138 -13.34 -4.76 3.82
N PRO A 139 -13.62 -5.64 2.85
CA PRO A 139 -13.06 -6.98 2.85
C PRO A 139 -11.55 -6.93 2.57
N THR A 140 -10.83 -7.96 3.00
CA THR A 140 -9.46 -8.15 2.50
C THR A 140 -9.50 -8.83 1.14
N PHE A 141 -8.48 -8.66 0.31
CA PHE A 141 -8.36 -9.47 -0.91
C PHE A 141 -8.25 -10.97 -0.61
N GLN A 142 -7.69 -11.33 0.55
CA GLN A 142 -7.56 -12.71 0.99
C GLN A 142 -8.92 -13.37 1.24
N GLU A 143 -9.88 -12.65 1.83
CA GLU A 143 -11.27 -13.12 1.98
C GLU A 143 -11.94 -13.42 0.63
N GLY A 144 -11.53 -12.71 -0.43
CA GLY A 144 -11.97 -12.94 -1.81
C GLY A 144 -11.19 -14.03 -2.57
N GLY A 145 -10.26 -14.75 -1.91
CA GLY A 145 -9.43 -15.78 -2.54
C GLY A 145 -8.14 -15.26 -3.20
N HIS A 146 -7.79 -13.99 -2.99
CA HIS A 146 -6.60 -13.36 -3.56
C HIS A 146 -5.58 -13.07 -2.47
N ASN A 147 -4.54 -13.90 -2.35
CA ASN A 147 -3.48 -13.71 -1.35
C ASN A 147 -2.53 -12.58 -1.75
N VAL A 148 -2.98 -11.34 -1.59
CA VAL A 148 -2.24 -10.12 -1.91
C VAL A 148 -2.01 -9.32 -0.64
N GLN A 149 -0.74 -9.12 -0.31
CA GLN A 149 -0.31 -8.23 0.76
C GLN A 149 0.53 -7.11 0.17
N ALA A 150 0.04 -5.89 0.30
CA ALA A 150 0.72 -4.72 -0.23
C ALA A 150 0.34 -3.51 0.61
N ALA A 151 1.35 -2.91 1.24
CA ALA A 151 1.17 -1.76 2.07
C ALA A 151 2.34 -0.81 1.89
N ILE A 152 2.04 0.47 1.90
CA ILE A 152 3.06 1.50 2.12
C ILE A 152 3.36 1.48 3.61
N TRP A 153 4.63 1.50 4.00
CA TRP A 153 5.00 1.63 5.40
C TRP A 153 6.00 2.76 5.56
N ARG A 154 6.03 3.33 6.77
CA ARG A 154 7.03 4.35 7.15
C ARG A 154 7.74 3.89 8.39
N GLY A 155 9.06 4.05 8.40
CA GLY A 155 9.94 3.62 9.48
C GLY A 155 11.24 4.37 9.42
N VAL A 156 12.04 4.21 10.47
CA VAL A 156 13.34 4.87 10.61
C VAL A 156 14.45 3.86 10.37
N LEU A 157 15.37 4.21 9.47
CA LEU A 157 16.60 3.48 9.21
C LEU A 157 17.77 4.34 9.67
N ALA A 158 18.82 3.70 10.19
CA ALA A 158 20.10 4.34 10.48
C ALA A 158 21.19 3.76 9.57
N LYS A 159 22.26 4.51 9.32
CA LYS A 159 23.39 4.02 8.54
C LYS A 159 24.07 2.86 9.27
N LYS A 160 24.51 1.83 8.54
CA LYS A 160 25.32 0.75 9.09
C LYS A 160 26.57 1.31 9.79
N GLY A 161 26.89 0.72 10.95
CA GLY A 161 27.97 1.19 11.83
C GLY A 161 27.51 2.19 12.90
N THR A 162 26.26 2.66 12.87
CA THR A 162 25.70 3.46 13.97
C THR A 162 25.77 2.66 15.29
N PRO A 163 26.34 3.21 16.37
CA PRO A 163 26.49 2.49 17.64
C PRO A 163 25.16 2.00 18.19
N LYS A 164 25.15 0.80 18.77
CA LYS A 164 23.95 0.17 19.33
C LYS A 164 23.21 1.09 20.31
N ALA A 165 23.94 1.79 21.19
CA ALA A 165 23.36 2.71 22.16
C ALA A 165 22.55 3.84 21.51
N ILE A 166 22.96 4.32 20.33
CA ILE A 166 22.21 5.34 19.57
C ILE A 166 20.96 4.73 18.95
N ILE A 167 21.06 3.53 18.37
CA ILE A 167 19.89 2.80 17.82
C ILE A 167 18.85 2.55 18.91
N ASP A 168 19.28 2.08 20.08
CA ASP A 168 18.41 1.80 21.22
C ASP A 168 17.74 3.10 21.73
N LYS A 169 18.50 4.20 21.80
CA LYS A 169 17.97 5.52 22.20
C LYS A 169 16.90 6.01 21.21
N LEU A 170 17.15 5.89 19.90
CA LEU A 170 16.19 6.25 18.85
C LEU A 170 14.94 5.37 18.93
N HIS A 171 15.10 4.06 19.06
CA HIS A 171 13.97 3.13 19.18
C HIS A 171 13.12 3.45 20.42
N GLY A 172 13.77 3.70 21.56
CA GLY A 172 13.10 4.08 22.80
C GLY A 172 12.30 5.37 22.67
N ALA A 173 12.85 6.40 22.02
CA ALA A 173 12.16 7.65 21.75
C ALA A 173 10.95 7.47 20.82
N LEU A 174 11.13 6.75 19.70
CA LEU A 174 10.05 6.48 18.74
C LEU A 174 8.91 5.68 19.38
N LYS A 175 9.23 4.71 20.25
CA LYS A 175 8.22 3.94 20.99
C LYS A 175 7.41 4.81 21.96
N LYS A 176 8.01 5.84 22.54
CA LYS A 176 7.29 6.82 23.37
C LYS A 176 6.38 7.69 22.51
N ILE A 177 6.88 8.19 21.37
CA ILE A 177 6.09 9.00 20.42
C ILE A 177 4.85 8.24 19.92
N LEU A 178 4.99 6.96 19.57
CA LEU A 178 3.85 6.16 19.09
C LEU A 178 2.73 5.96 20.14
N LYS A 179 3.02 6.24 21.41
CA LYS A 179 2.06 6.17 22.52
C LYS A 179 1.66 7.55 23.04
N ASP A 180 2.26 8.61 22.50
CA ASP A 180 1.97 9.97 22.91
C ASP A 180 0.52 10.32 22.53
N PRO A 181 -0.30 10.84 23.45
CA PRO A 181 -1.70 11.15 23.17
C PRO A 181 -1.90 12.11 22.00
N GLU A 182 -1.01 13.09 21.80
CA GLU A 182 -1.10 14.03 20.68
C GLU A 182 -0.83 13.31 19.36
N TYR A 183 0.18 12.45 19.33
CA TYR A 183 0.46 11.62 18.15
C TYR A 183 -0.68 10.66 17.84
N VAL A 184 -1.23 9.99 18.85
CA VAL A 184 -2.35 9.03 18.68
C VAL A 184 -3.59 9.75 18.15
N ALA A 185 -3.92 10.92 18.69
CA ALA A 185 -5.03 11.74 18.21
C ALA A 185 -4.80 12.20 16.76
N TYR A 186 -3.58 12.67 16.44
CA TYR A 186 -3.21 13.05 15.09
C TYR A 186 -3.32 11.87 14.11
N ALA A 187 -2.76 10.72 14.46
CA ALA A 187 -2.76 9.53 13.62
C ALA A 187 -4.19 9.05 13.35
N SER A 188 -5.05 9.04 14.38
CA SER A 188 -6.47 8.72 14.24
C SER A 188 -7.17 9.69 13.30
N LYS A 189 -7.01 11.01 13.50
CA LYS A 189 -7.61 12.05 12.64
C LYS A 189 -7.15 11.95 11.18
N LYS A 190 -5.93 11.47 10.93
CA LYS A 190 -5.35 11.30 9.60
C LYS A 190 -5.52 9.90 9.02
N ASN A 191 -6.21 9.00 9.72
CA ASN A 191 -6.38 7.61 9.33
C ASN A 191 -5.05 6.88 9.06
N ILE A 192 -4.02 7.26 9.81
CA ILE A 192 -2.72 6.59 9.82
C ILE A 192 -2.87 5.37 10.72
N LEU A 193 -2.62 4.17 10.17
CA LEU A 193 -2.70 2.96 10.98
C LEU A 193 -1.38 2.71 11.70
N ASP A 194 -1.49 2.21 12.93
CA ASP A 194 -0.36 1.70 13.69
C ASP A 194 0.33 0.59 12.90
N GLY A 195 1.60 0.85 12.56
CA GLY A 195 2.47 -0.08 11.86
C GLY A 195 3.63 -0.55 12.71
N TYR A 196 3.59 -0.37 14.03
CA TYR A 196 4.70 -0.72 14.91
C TYR A 196 5.16 -2.16 14.68
N LEU A 197 6.41 -2.32 14.26
CA LEU A 197 6.99 -3.64 13.94
C LEU A 197 8.21 -3.91 14.82
N GLY A 198 8.00 -3.85 16.12
CA GLY A 198 9.01 -4.23 17.11
C GLY A 198 10.25 -3.35 17.09
N GLY A 199 11.34 -3.89 17.65
CA GLY A 199 12.62 -3.23 17.70
C GLY A 199 13.51 -3.51 16.48
N PRO A 200 14.75 -3.01 16.51
CA PRO A 200 15.68 -3.01 15.40
C PRO A 200 15.77 -4.33 14.63
N LYS A 201 16.00 -5.44 15.33
CA LYS A 201 16.16 -6.77 14.73
C LYS A 201 14.94 -7.22 13.90
N VAL A 202 13.73 -6.96 14.39
CA VAL A 202 12.49 -7.40 13.73
C VAL A 202 12.26 -6.56 12.47
N PHE A 203 12.41 -5.24 12.59
CA PHE A 203 12.22 -4.35 11.45
C PHE A 203 13.31 -4.53 10.39
N ASP A 204 14.55 -4.77 10.80
CA ASP A 204 15.66 -5.04 9.90
C ASP A 204 15.42 -6.31 9.08
N ALA A 205 14.99 -7.41 9.72
CA ALA A 205 14.63 -8.64 9.02
C ALA A 205 13.49 -8.42 8.00
N PHE A 206 12.45 -7.68 8.39
CA PHE A 206 11.35 -7.32 7.49
C PHE A 206 11.84 -6.49 6.29
N PHE A 207 12.63 -5.45 6.52
CA PHE A 207 13.13 -4.56 5.46
C PHE A 207 13.99 -5.32 4.45
N ASN A 208 14.95 -6.11 4.95
CA ASN A 208 15.81 -6.94 4.10
C ASN A 208 14.98 -7.94 3.28
N LYS A 209 14.04 -8.66 3.92
CA LYS A 209 13.16 -9.60 3.22
C LYS A 209 12.35 -8.90 2.13
N GLN A 210 11.76 -7.74 2.43
CA GLN A 210 10.95 -7.01 1.46
C GLN A 210 11.78 -6.57 0.25
N VAL A 211 13.01 -6.09 0.45
CA VAL A 211 13.89 -5.74 -0.67
C VAL A 211 14.20 -6.97 -1.54
N GLN A 212 14.44 -8.12 -0.92
CA GLN A 212 14.69 -9.38 -1.64
C GLN A 212 13.46 -9.87 -2.42
N ASP A 213 12.27 -9.81 -1.84
CA ASP A 213 11.02 -10.17 -2.52
C ASP A 213 10.78 -9.24 -3.72
N LEU A 214 11.05 -7.94 -3.57
CA LEU A 214 10.96 -6.96 -4.66
C LEU A 214 12.00 -7.22 -5.76
N LYS A 215 13.25 -7.57 -5.40
CA LYS A 215 14.28 -7.95 -6.38
C LYS A 215 13.79 -9.14 -7.23
N LYS A 216 13.28 -10.19 -6.60
CA LYS A 216 12.73 -11.37 -7.29
C LYS A 216 11.55 -11.00 -8.20
N HIS A 217 10.67 -10.13 -7.73
CA HIS A 217 9.50 -9.71 -8.51
C HIS A 217 9.89 -8.96 -9.79
N PHE A 218 10.88 -8.07 -9.71
CA PHE A 218 11.31 -7.21 -10.82
C PHE A 218 12.46 -7.79 -11.67
N ALA A 219 13.00 -8.97 -11.34
CA ALA A 219 14.07 -9.62 -12.10
C ALA A 219 13.59 -10.22 -13.45
N LYS A 220 12.43 -9.80 -13.97
CA LYS A 220 11.83 -10.27 -15.22
C LYS A 220 12.05 -9.29 -16.35
#